data_AF-A0AA96XAK9-F1
#
_entry.id   AF-A0AA96XAK9-F1
#
_cell.length_a   1.000
_cell.length_b   1.000
_cell.length_c   1.000
_cell.angle_alpha   90.00
_cell.angle_beta   90.00
_cell.angle_gamma   90.00
#
_symmetry.space_group_name_H-M   'P 1'
#
loop_
_entity.id
_entity.type
_entity.pdbx_description
1 polymer ?
#
loop_
_entity_poly.entity_id
_entity_poly.type
_entity_poly.pdbx_seq_one_letter_code
_entity_poly.pdbx_strand_id
1 'polypeptide(L)'
;MFDQMVFGGGGSRCTWQLGFLLSLSRELPIRPKVVCAASGGSMVAALMLTDRCREGVNYFHSVCKKNERNFYWNNSFRKEPIFPHFEIYRKGVHEFFHDSLEPLRQSADLRIAVTYPPEWLPVPLALTLGLAIFYSNKHIFHDLHPNTALHLGFRQMFHPVSKCKDGTDLEQLILSSCCAPHIPKVVA
;
A
#
# COMPACT_ATOMS: atom_id res chain seq x y z
N MET A 1 -13.74 -22.06 2.83
CA MET A 1 -13.29 -20.84 3.53
C MET A 1 -11.80 -20.66 3.23
N PHE A 2 -11.35 -19.47 2.87
CA PHE A 2 -9.94 -19.26 2.51
C PHE A 2 -9.13 -19.01 3.78
N ASP A 3 -8.17 -19.88 4.09
CA ASP A 3 -7.26 -19.67 5.23
C ASP A 3 -6.27 -18.53 4.99
N GLN A 4 -5.97 -18.23 3.72
CA GLN A 4 -4.99 -17.22 3.31
C GLN A 4 -5.54 -16.34 2.19
N MET A 5 -5.22 -15.05 2.23
CA MET A 5 -5.54 -14.10 1.16
C MET A 5 -4.34 -13.22 0.85
N VAL A 6 -4.16 -12.90 -0.43
CA VAL A 6 -3.07 -12.04 -0.91
C VAL A 6 -3.64 -10.83 -1.64
N PHE A 7 -3.27 -9.64 -1.18
CA PHE A 7 -3.66 -8.36 -1.77
C PHE A 7 -2.49 -7.77 -2.54
N GLY A 8 -2.54 -7.94 -3.86
CA GLY A 8 -1.54 -7.37 -4.76
C GLY A 8 -1.54 -5.84 -4.74
N GLY A 9 -0.35 -5.27 -4.91
CA GLY A 9 -0.17 -3.83 -5.15
C GLY A 9 -0.62 -3.40 -6.54
N GLY A 10 -0.64 -2.08 -6.77
CA GLY A 10 -1.11 -1.53 -8.05
C GLY A 10 -1.42 -0.04 -8.09
N GLY A 11 -1.15 0.68 -6.98
CA GLY A 11 -1.52 2.09 -6.82
C GLY A 11 -3.03 2.28 -6.68
N SER A 12 -3.56 3.35 -7.27
CA SER A 12 -5.00 3.66 -7.25
C SER A 12 -5.89 2.57 -7.84
N ARG A 13 -5.34 1.70 -8.69
CA ARG A 13 -6.05 0.56 -9.26
C ARG A 13 -6.49 -0.44 -8.20
N CYS A 14 -5.86 -0.51 -7.03
CA CYS A 14 -6.26 -1.42 -5.95
C CYS A 14 -7.72 -1.19 -5.49
N THR A 15 -8.35 -0.07 -5.82
CA THR A 15 -9.77 0.19 -5.53
C THR A 15 -10.74 -0.86 -6.13
N TRP A 16 -10.37 -1.57 -7.21
CA TRP A 16 -11.19 -2.68 -7.73
C TRP A 16 -11.38 -3.80 -6.68
N GLN A 17 -10.38 -4.01 -5.82
CA GLN A 17 -10.39 -5.04 -4.78
C GLN A 17 -11.50 -4.78 -3.75
N LEU A 18 -11.81 -3.51 -3.45
CA LEU A 18 -12.94 -3.15 -2.57
C LEU A 18 -14.28 -3.57 -3.17
N GLY A 19 -14.49 -3.30 -4.46
CA GLY A 19 -15.69 -3.72 -5.18
C GLY A 19 -15.84 -5.24 -5.20
N PHE A 20 -14.74 -5.95 -5.47
CA PHE A 20 -14.69 -7.41 -5.43
C PHE A 20 -15.06 -7.95 -4.04
N LEU A 21 -14.45 -7.43 -2.98
CA LEU A 21 -14.72 -7.86 -1.61
C LEU A 21 -16.18 -7.63 -1.18
N LEU A 22 -16.76 -6.49 -1.54
CA LEU A 22 -18.15 -6.16 -1.24
C LEU A 22 -19.15 -7.04 -1.98
N SER A 23 -18.81 -7.53 -3.17
CA SER A 23 -19.61 -8.53 -3.88
C SER A 23 -19.43 -9.91 -3.27
N LEU A 24 -18.18 -10.30 -2.98
CA LEU A 24 -17.87 -11.63 -2.43
C LEU A 24 -18.44 -11.82 -1.02
N SER A 25 -18.41 -10.78 -0.17
CA SER A 25 -18.91 -10.87 1.21
C SER A 25 -20.42 -11.07 1.33
N ARG A 26 -21.18 -10.85 0.25
CA ARG A 26 -22.63 -11.15 0.18
C ARG A 26 -22.90 -12.64 0.03
N GLU A 27 -21.98 -13.36 -0.61
CA GLU A 27 -22.14 -14.77 -0.94
C GLU A 27 -21.40 -15.67 0.04
N LEU A 28 -20.32 -15.18 0.67
CA LEU A 28 -19.46 -15.97 1.56
C LEU A 28 -18.85 -15.14 2.69
N PRO A 29 -18.85 -15.64 3.94
CA PRO A 29 -18.10 -14.99 5.02
C PRO A 29 -16.58 -15.04 4.77
N ILE A 30 -15.97 -13.87 4.66
CA ILE A 30 -14.52 -13.72 4.45
C ILE A 30 -13.84 -13.51 5.81
N ARG A 31 -13.18 -14.53 6.35
CA ARG A 31 -12.37 -14.43 7.59
C ARG A 31 -11.07 -15.24 7.46
N PRO A 32 -10.08 -14.76 6.70
CA PRO A 32 -8.80 -15.45 6.55
C PRO A 32 -8.03 -15.47 7.88
N LYS A 33 -7.19 -16.49 8.07
CA LYS A 33 -6.25 -16.55 9.22
C LYS A 33 -4.99 -15.73 8.96
N VAL A 34 -4.55 -15.67 7.70
CA VAL A 34 -3.33 -14.96 7.28
C VAL A 34 -3.65 -14.09 6.07
N VAL A 35 -3.16 -12.85 6.08
CA VAL A 35 -3.29 -11.92 4.97
C VAL A 35 -1.94 -11.33 4.63
N CYS A 36 -1.50 -11.44 3.37
CA CYS A 36 -0.31 -10.75 2.88
C CYS A 36 -0.74 -9.63 1.93
N ALA A 37 -0.19 -8.43 2.08
CA ALA A 37 -0.58 -7.29 1.28
C ALA A 37 0.60 -6.40 0.88
N ALA A 38 0.49 -5.73 -0.26
CA ALA A 38 1.51 -4.80 -0.74
C ALA A 38 0.88 -3.53 -1.32
N SER A 39 1.55 -2.39 -1.13
CA SER A 39 1.17 -1.10 -1.69
C SER A 39 -0.28 -0.74 -1.36
N GLY A 40 -1.07 -0.24 -2.32
CA GLY A 40 -2.48 0.09 -2.13
C GLY A 40 -3.34 -1.10 -1.68
N GLY A 41 -2.88 -2.33 -1.93
CA GLY A 41 -3.52 -3.55 -1.41
C GLY A 41 -3.46 -3.66 0.11
N SER A 42 -2.45 -3.06 0.77
CA SER A 42 -2.34 -3.04 2.23
C SER A 42 -3.47 -2.27 2.89
N MET A 43 -3.85 -1.12 2.33
CA MET A 43 -5.03 -0.38 2.79
C MET A 43 -6.32 -1.18 2.57
N VAL A 44 -6.48 -1.82 1.40
CA VAL A 44 -7.68 -2.62 1.13
C VAL A 44 -7.79 -3.82 2.06
N ALA A 45 -6.68 -4.54 2.29
CA ALA A 45 -6.61 -5.65 3.22
C ALA A 45 -7.01 -5.22 4.64
N ALA A 46 -6.47 -4.09 5.11
CA ALA A 46 -6.79 -3.56 6.42
C ALA A 46 -8.26 -3.13 6.53
N LEU A 47 -8.82 -2.46 5.50
CA LEU A 47 -10.26 -2.13 5.45
C LEU A 47 -11.16 -3.38 5.47
N MET A 48 -10.75 -4.46 4.80
CA MET A 48 -11.50 -5.72 4.83
C MET A 48 -11.51 -6.32 6.24
N LEU A 49 -10.35 -6.36 6.88
CA LEU A 49 -10.17 -6.95 8.20
C LEU A 49 -10.87 -6.17 9.33
N THR A 50 -11.11 -4.87 9.13
CA THR A 50 -11.88 -4.02 10.05
C THR A 50 -13.35 -3.84 9.66
N ASP A 51 -13.82 -4.53 8.62
CA ASP A 51 -15.19 -4.39 8.07
C ASP A 51 -15.55 -2.98 7.55
N ARG A 52 -14.55 -2.23 7.08
CA ARG A 52 -14.66 -0.84 6.61
C ARG A 52 -14.60 -0.70 5.10
N CYS A 53 -14.74 -1.78 4.34
CA CYS A 53 -14.70 -1.77 2.86
C CYS A 53 -15.68 -0.75 2.24
N ARG A 54 -16.90 -0.64 2.78
CA ARG A 54 -17.91 0.31 2.30
C ARG A 54 -17.46 1.75 2.49
N GLU A 55 -16.92 2.08 3.67
CA GLU A 55 -16.37 3.40 3.97
C GLU A 55 -15.22 3.74 3.03
N GLY A 56 -14.32 2.77 2.77
CA GLY A 56 -13.23 2.93 1.82
C GLY A 56 -13.71 3.29 0.40
N VAL A 57 -14.75 2.63 -0.10
CA VAL A 57 -15.37 2.99 -1.40
C VAL A 57 -15.89 4.42 -1.39
N ASN A 58 -16.62 4.80 -0.34
CA ASN A 58 -17.17 6.15 -0.21
C ASN A 58 -16.07 7.21 -0.16
N TYR A 59 -15.00 6.94 0.59
CA TYR A 59 -13.82 7.79 0.67
C TYR A 59 -13.20 8.00 -0.72
N PHE A 60 -12.83 6.91 -1.42
CA PHE A 60 -12.19 6.99 -2.73
C PHE A 60 -13.09 7.67 -3.78
N HIS A 61 -14.39 7.38 -3.75
CA HIS A 61 -15.35 8.06 -4.61
C HIS A 61 -15.40 9.57 -4.33
N SER A 62 -15.40 9.97 -3.05
CA SER A 62 -15.46 11.38 -2.66
C SER A 62 -14.20 12.16 -3.07
N VAL A 63 -13.01 11.59 -2.89
CA VAL A 63 -11.75 12.25 -3.27
C VAL A 63 -11.57 12.29 -4.77
N CYS A 64 -11.95 11.24 -5.50
CA CYS A 64 -11.94 11.26 -6.97
C CYS A 64 -12.92 12.28 -7.55
N LYS A 65 -14.11 12.43 -6.96
CA LYS A 65 -15.09 13.43 -7.38
C LYS A 65 -14.60 14.88 -7.17
N LYS A 66 -13.83 15.12 -6.11
CA LYS A 66 -13.27 16.45 -5.77
C LYS A 66 -11.94 16.73 -6.49
N ASN A 67 -11.25 15.71 -7.00
CA ASN A 67 -9.95 15.84 -7.62
C ASN A 67 -10.08 15.85 -9.15
N GLU A 68 -10.00 17.03 -9.76
CA GLU A 68 -10.18 17.20 -11.20
C GLU A 68 -9.03 16.65 -12.05
N ARG A 69 -7.81 16.60 -11.50
CA ARG A 69 -6.59 16.26 -12.26
C ARG A 69 -5.65 15.38 -11.46
N ASN A 70 -4.86 14.56 -12.15
CA ASN A 70 -3.78 13.78 -11.54
C ASN A 70 -2.47 14.59 -11.41
N PHE A 71 -2.39 15.74 -12.09
CA PHE A 71 -1.19 16.55 -12.19
C PHE A 71 -1.55 18.04 -12.20
N TYR A 72 -0.97 18.80 -11.27
CA TYR A 72 -1.19 20.23 -11.11
C TYR A 72 0.12 20.99 -11.34
N TRP A 73 0.48 21.22 -12.60
CA TRP A 73 1.76 21.87 -12.95
C TRP A 73 1.90 23.28 -12.37
N ASN A 74 0.78 23.99 -12.23
CA ASN A 74 0.72 25.33 -11.64
C ASN A 74 1.20 25.36 -10.18
N ASN A 75 1.25 24.21 -9.51
CA ASN A 75 1.75 24.09 -8.14
C ASN A 75 3.28 24.10 -8.07
N SER A 76 4.00 24.03 -9.20
CA SER A 76 5.47 24.07 -9.22
C SER A 76 6.05 25.38 -8.66
N PHE A 77 5.27 26.47 -8.72
CA PHE A 77 5.63 27.77 -8.16
C PHE A 77 4.91 28.07 -6.83
N ARG A 78 4.13 27.12 -6.32
CA ARG A 78 3.40 27.21 -5.05
C ARG A 78 4.01 26.22 -4.05
N LYS A 79 3.73 26.37 -2.75
CA LYS A 79 4.10 25.36 -1.74
C LYS A 79 3.12 24.18 -1.69
N GLU A 80 2.47 23.88 -2.81
CA GLU A 80 1.45 22.83 -2.92
C GLU A 80 2.02 21.64 -3.70
N PRO A 81 1.57 20.40 -3.43
CA PRO A 81 2.05 19.23 -4.14
C PRO A 81 1.60 19.25 -5.61
N ILE A 82 2.51 18.90 -6.52
CA ILE A 82 2.23 18.76 -7.96
C ILE A 82 1.38 17.50 -8.22
N PHE A 83 1.63 16.43 -7.46
CA PHE A 83 0.87 15.18 -7.49
C PHE A 83 0.07 15.04 -6.18
N PRO A 84 -1.28 15.00 -6.22
CA PRO A 84 -2.10 14.98 -5.02
C PRO A 84 -2.17 13.60 -4.35
N HIS A 85 -1.78 12.54 -5.06
CA HIS A 85 -2.08 11.16 -4.69
C HIS A 85 -1.51 10.73 -3.34
N PHE A 86 -0.30 11.16 -3.01
CA PHE A 86 0.33 10.82 -1.73
C PHE A 86 -0.48 11.40 -0.56
N GLU A 87 -0.84 12.68 -0.62
CA GLU A 87 -1.60 13.34 0.44
C GLU A 87 -3.03 12.81 0.55
N ILE A 88 -3.67 12.46 -0.58
CA ILE A 88 -4.95 11.75 -0.56
C ILE A 88 -4.77 10.42 0.18
N TYR A 89 -3.84 9.58 -0.25
CA TYR A 89 -3.64 8.27 0.36
C TYR A 89 -3.29 8.36 1.85
N ARG A 90 -2.40 9.28 2.24
CA ARG A 90 -2.02 9.53 3.63
C ARG A 90 -3.20 9.93 4.50
N LYS A 91 -4.07 10.83 4.02
CA LYS A 91 -5.27 11.22 4.75
C LYS A 91 -6.22 10.05 4.95
N GLY A 92 -6.42 9.24 3.92
CA GLY A 92 -7.23 8.02 4.03
C GLY A 92 -6.63 7.04 5.04
N VAL A 93 -5.33 6.78 4.97
CA VAL A 93 -4.64 5.91 5.94
C VAL A 93 -4.85 6.39 7.37
N HIS A 94 -4.68 7.69 7.61
CA HIS A 94 -4.92 8.27 8.94
C HIS A 94 -6.39 8.14 9.38
N GLU A 95 -7.34 8.54 8.53
CA GLU A 95 -8.78 8.46 8.79
C GLU A 95 -9.23 7.03 9.16
N PHE A 96 -8.65 6.03 8.50
CA PHE A 96 -9.04 4.64 8.68
C PHE A 96 -8.26 3.89 9.75
N PHE A 97 -7.03 4.30 10.09
CA PHE A 97 -6.12 3.43 10.85
C PHE A 97 -5.44 4.05 12.07
N HIS A 98 -5.69 5.33 12.39
CA HIS A 98 -5.13 5.97 13.59
C HIS A 98 -5.47 5.24 14.90
N ASP A 99 -6.62 4.54 14.95
CA ASP A 99 -7.14 3.82 16.11
C ASP A 99 -7.43 2.32 15.84
N SER A 100 -7.07 1.81 14.66
CA SER A 100 -7.50 0.48 14.21
C SER A 100 -6.47 -0.65 14.40
N LEU A 101 -5.38 -0.41 15.15
CA LEU A 101 -4.35 -1.42 15.39
C LEU A 101 -4.88 -2.64 16.15
N GLU A 102 -5.62 -2.45 17.24
CA GLU A 102 -6.15 -3.56 18.04
C GLU A 102 -7.19 -4.40 17.28
N PRO A 103 -8.19 -3.79 16.60
CA PRO A 103 -9.07 -4.54 15.70
C PRO A 103 -8.32 -5.38 14.66
N LEU A 104 -7.28 -4.82 14.03
CA LEU A 104 -6.48 -5.54 13.05
C LEU A 104 -5.74 -6.72 13.66
N ARG A 105 -5.12 -6.55 14.83
CA ARG A 105 -4.43 -7.64 15.56
C ARG A 105 -5.34 -8.82 15.89
N GLN A 106 -6.60 -8.54 16.18
CA GLN A 106 -7.60 -9.56 16.53
C GLN A 106 -8.22 -10.24 15.30
N SER A 107 -8.14 -9.62 14.12
CA SER A 107 -8.81 -10.08 12.91
C SER A 107 -8.08 -11.24 12.20
N ALA A 108 -6.79 -11.08 11.93
CA ALA A 108 -5.95 -12.03 11.18
C ALA A 108 -4.46 -11.68 11.35
N ASP A 109 -3.57 -12.61 11.01
CA ASP A 109 -2.14 -12.30 10.83
C ASP A 109 -1.94 -11.51 9.53
N LEU A 110 -2.10 -10.18 9.60
CA LEU A 110 -1.85 -9.25 8.50
C LEU A 110 -0.36 -8.94 8.39
N ARG A 111 0.23 -9.20 7.22
CA ARG A 111 1.62 -8.94 6.88
C ARG A 111 1.73 -8.00 5.69
N ILE A 112 2.45 -6.90 5.88
CA ILE A 112 2.61 -5.86 4.88
C ILE A 112 4.01 -5.95 4.27
N ALA A 113 4.07 -6.04 2.94
CA ALA A 113 5.31 -6.09 2.20
C ALA A 113 5.94 -4.70 2.08
N VAL A 114 7.21 -4.57 2.44
CA VAL A 114 8.03 -3.37 2.27
C VAL A 114 9.29 -3.76 1.50
N THR A 115 9.65 -2.95 0.50
CA THR A 115 10.85 -3.17 -0.31
C THR A 115 11.94 -2.20 0.11
N TYR A 116 13.08 -2.77 0.50
CA TYR A 116 14.27 -2.03 0.92
C TYR A 116 15.28 -1.97 -0.22
N PRO A 117 15.87 -0.81 -0.50
CA PRO A 117 16.98 -0.70 -1.42
C PRO A 117 18.25 -1.31 -0.81
N PRO A 118 19.26 -1.64 -1.62
CA PRO A 118 20.55 -2.08 -1.10
C PRO A 118 21.21 -0.98 -0.24
N GLU A 119 21.88 -1.37 0.84
CA GLU A 119 22.45 -0.44 1.83
C GLU A 119 23.48 0.54 1.26
N TRP A 120 24.15 0.15 0.17
CA TRP A 120 25.17 0.95 -0.50
C TRP A 120 24.59 2.00 -1.46
N LEU A 121 23.29 1.96 -1.77
CA LEU A 121 22.68 2.85 -2.76
C LEU A 121 21.89 3.98 -2.08
N PRO A 122 22.26 5.25 -2.31
CA PRO A 122 21.51 6.39 -1.78
C PRO A 122 20.04 6.34 -2.20
N VAL A 123 19.14 6.66 -1.27
CA VAL A 123 17.67 6.52 -1.47
C VAL A 123 17.19 7.13 -2.78
N PRO A 124 17.51 8.39 -3.16
CA PRO A 124 17.02 8.96 -4.40
C PRO A 124 17.43 8.15 -5.64
N LEU A 125 18.66 7.64 -5.67
CA LEU A 125 19.17 6.79 -6.76
C LEU A 125 18.51 5.41 -6.74
N ALA A 126 18.21 4.86 -5.57
CA ALA A 126 17.48 3.62 -5.46
C ALA A 126 16.05 3.73 -5.99
N LEU A 127 15.40 4.89 -5.79
CA LEU A 127 14.07 5.14 -6.33
C LEU A 127 14.09 5.20 -7.86
N THR A 128 15.04 5.95 -8.43
CA THR A 128 15.15 6.06 -9.89
C THR A 128 15.50 4.72 -10.53
N LEU A 129 16.45 3.98 -9.94
CA LEU A 129 16.83 2.65 -10.39
C LEU A 129 15.66 1.66 -10.28
N GLY A 130 14.94 1.67 -9.16
CA GLY A 130 13.77 0.81 -8.95
C GLY A 130 12.66 1.07 -9.97
N LEU A 131 12.38 2.36 -10.26
CA LEU A 131 11.43 2.74 -11.30
C LEU A 131 11.89 2.31 -12.68
N ALA A 132 13.17 2.53 -13.02
CA ALA A 132 13.73 2.11 -14.30
C ALA A 132 13.59 0.59 -14.49
N ILE A 133 13.98 -0.22 -13.49
CA ILE A 133 13.83 -1.68 -13.50
C ILE A 133 12.36 -2.07 -13.70
N PHE A 134 11.44 -1.45 -12.98
CA PHE A 134 10.00 -1.75 -13.10
C PHE A 134 9.48 -1.47 -14.52
N TYR A 135 9.77 -0.29 -15.07
CA TYR A 135 9.32 0.06 -16.42
C TYR A 135 9.99 -0.80 -17.50
N SER A 136 11.28 -1.09 -17.37
CA SER A 136 12.00 -1.99 -18.27
C SER A 136 11.40 -3.40 -18.26
N ASN A 137 11.18 -3.99 -17.08
CA ASN A 137 10.58 -5.31 -16.98
C ASN A 137 9.16 -5.34 -17.54
N LYS A 138 8.38 -4.29 -17.29
CA LYS A 138 6.99 -4.22 -17.75
C LYS A 138 6.86 -4.02 -19.26
N HIS A 139 7.66 -3.14 -19.85
CA HIS A 139 7.47 -2.69 -21.25
C HIS A 139 8.47 -3.29 -22.23
N ILE A 140 9.61 -3.78 -21.77
CA ILE A 140 10.65 -4.36 -22.63
C ILE A 140 10.62 -5.88 -22.49
N PHE A 141 10.84 -6.39 -21.28
CA PHE A 141 10.97 -7.83 -21.05
C PHE A 141 9.63 -8.56 -20.91
N HIS A 142 8.55 -7.84 -20.59
CA HIS A 142 7.22 -8.38 -20.28
C HIS A 142 7.25 -9.47 -19.19
N ASP A 143 8.24 -9.42 -18.30
CA ASP A 143 8.41 -10.40 -17.23
C ASP A 143 7.38 -10.22 -16.12
N LEU A 144 6.61 -11.28 -15.86
CA LEU A 144 5.62 -11.32 -14.78
C LEU A 144 6.25 -11.52 -13.39
N HIS A 145 7.44 -12.14 -13.33
CA HIS A 145 8.19 -12.42 -12.10
C HIS A 145 9.63 -11.93 -12.20
N PRO A 146 9.86 -10.60 -12.30
CA PRO A 146 11.20 -10.08 -12.50
C PRO A 146 12.08 -10.24 -11.26
N ASN A 147 13.22 -10.93 -11.42
CA ASN A 147 14.22 -11.09 -10.36
C ASN A 147 15.33 -10.02 -10.40
N THR A 148 15.33 -9.15 -11.41
CA THR A 148 16.38 -8.13 -11.63
C THR A 148 16.58 -7.21 -10.43
N ALA A 149 15.49 -6.80 -9.77
CA ALA A 149 15.58 -5.97 -8.56
C ALA A 149 16.25 -6.73 -7.41
N LEU A 150 15.95 -8.01 -7.24
CA LEU A 150 16.57 -8.87 -6.21
C LEU A 150 18.07 -9.03 -6.48
N HIS A 151 18.46 -9.26 -7.74
CA HIS A 151 19.88 -9.36 -8.12
C HIS A 151 20.64 -8.05 -7.91
N LEU A 152 19.97 -6.90 -8.06
CA LEU A 152 20.54 -5.58 -7.77
C LEU A 152 20.53 -5.23 -6.26
N GLY A 153 20.11 -6.16 -5.41
CA GLY A 153 20.20 -6.05 -3.96
C GLY A 153 18.98 -5.42 -3.28
N PHE A 154 17.88 -5.19 -4.01
CA PHE A 154 16.61 -4.85 -3.37
C PHE A 154 16.07 -6.07 -2.61
N ARG A 155 15.52 -5.85 -1.42
CA ARG A 155 14.98 -6.92 -0.57
C ARG A 155 13.55 -6.62 -0.19
N GLN A 156 12.65 -7.56 -0.42
CA GLN A 156 11.28 -7.47 0.06
C GLN A 156 11.16 -8.18 1.41
N MET A 157 10.61 -7.49 2.40
CA MET A 157 10.33 -8.02 3.72
C MET A 157 8.84 -7.91 4.02
N PHE A 158 8.31 -8.86 4.78
CA PHE A 158 6.92 -8.88 5.22
C PHE A 158 6.87 -8.55 6.71
N HIS A 159 6.31 -7.39 7.05
CA HIS A 159 6.19 -6.92 8.42
C HIS A 159 4.79 -7.27 8.96
N PRO A 160 4.70 -8.08 10.01
CA PRO A 160 3.41 -8.38 10.64
C PRO A 160 2.91 -7.15 11.39
N VAL A 161 1.63 -6.79 11.19
CA VAL A 161 0.96 -5.67 11.88
C VAL A 161 0.92 -5.87 13.39
N SER A 162 0.95 -7.13 13.87
CA SER A 162 1.06 -7.44 15.29
C SER A 162 2.31 -6.86 15.96
N LYS A 163 3.37 -6.57 15.20
CA LYS A 163 4.60 -5.94 15.71
C LYS A 163 4.58 -4.41 15.74
N CYS A 164 3.58 -3.76 15.13
CA CYS A 164 3.47 -2.29 15.20
C CYS A 164 3.24 -1.84 16.65
N LYS A 165 3.87 -0.77 17.11
CA LYS A 165 3.74 -0.32 18.52
C LYS A 165 2.40 0.36 18.80
N ASP A 166 1.96 1.20 17.87
CA ASP A 166 0.75 2.02 17.97
C ASP A 166 0.16 2.29 16.57
N GLY A 167 -0.94 3.06 16.52
CA GLY A 167 -1.59 3.43 15.27
C GLY A 167 -0.68 4.23 14.33
N THR A 168 0.24 5.04 14.85
CA THR A 168 1.18 5.82 14.01
C THR A 168 2.18 4.89 13.31
N ASP A 169 2.69 3.87 14.01
CA ASP A 169 3.56 2.85 13.42
C ASP A 169 2.82 2.01 12.35
N LEU A 170 1.54 1.71 12.57
CA LEU A 170 0.69 1.07 11.57
C LEU A 170 0.50 1.93 10.32
N GLU A 171 0.16 3.21 10.48
CA GLU A 171 0.03 4.15 9.37
C GLU A 171 1.33 4.25 8.58
N GLN A 172 2.45 4.35 9.29
CA GLN A 172 3.78 4.40 8.70
C GLN A 172 4.11 3.12 7.92
N LEU A 173 3.76 1.94 8.44
CA LEU A 173 3.96 0.68 7.75
C LEU A 173 3.15 0.60 6.44
N ILE A 174 1.87 0.99 6.47
CA ILE A 174 1.01 1.01 5.28
C ILE A 174 1.56 2.00 4.24
N LEU A 175 2.00 3.18 4.69
CA LEU A 175 2.59 4.20 3.81
C LEU A 175 3.90 3.73 3.21
N SER A 176 4.78 3.11 4.00
CA SER A 176 6.08 2.57 3.54
C SER A 176 5.94 1.47 2.48
N SER A 177 4.81 0.75 2.49
CA SER A 177 4.49 -0.26 1.48
C SER A 177 4.05 0.36 0.13
N CYS A 178 3.40 1.54 0.18
CA CYS A 178 2.71 2.13 -0.96
C CYS A 178 3.50 3.26 -1.63
N CYS A 179 4.25 4.00 -0.84
CA CYS A 179 4.95 5.19 -1.25
C CYS A 179 6.40 5.07 -0.81
N ALA A 180 7.32 5.31 -1.72
CA ALA A 180 8.72 5.44 -1.35
C ALA A 180 8.98 6.92 -1.06
N PRO A 181 8.84 7.37 0.21
CA PRO A 181 9.95 8.10 0.83
C PRO A 181 10.05 7.91 2.35
N HIS A 182 11.27 8.08 2.88
CA HIS A 182 11.71 7.83 4.25
C HIS A 182 11.44 6.41 4.76
N ILE A 183 12.33 5.49 4.36
CA ILE A 183 12.61 4.29 5.14
C ILE A 183 13.35 4.76 6.40
N PRO A 184 12.76 4.72 7.60
CA PRO A 184 13.55 4.88 8.80
C PRO A 184 14.53 3.71 8.86
N LYS A 185 15.79 3.98 9.20
CA LYS A 185 16.60 2.95 9.84
C LYS A 185 15.79 2.50 11.06
N VAL A 186 15.62 1.20 11.27
CA VAL A 186 14.84 0.58 12.36
C VAL A 186 13.36 0.34 12.04
N VAL A 187 13.12 -0.73 11.28
CA VAL A 187 12.15 -1.75 11.73
C VAL A 187 12.93 -3.05 11.79
N ALA A 188 13.65 -3.25 12.91
CA ALA A 188 14.27 -4.51 13.30
C ALA A 188 13.40 -5.14 14.40
#